data_AF-G9KZ38-F1
#
_entry.id   AF-G9KZ38-F1
#
_cell.length_a   1.000
_cell.length_b   1.000
_cell.length_c   1.000
_cell.angle_alpha   90.00
_cell.angle_beta   90.00
_cell.angle_gamma   90.00
#
_symmetry.space_group_name_H-M   'P 1'
#
loop_
_entity.id
_entity.type
_entity.pdbx_description
1 polymer ?
#
loop_
_entity_poly.entity_id
_entity_poly.type
_entity_poly.pdbx_seq_one_letter_code
_entity_poly.pdbx_strand_id
1 'polypeptide(L)'
;LYTKVSEIWSKYLNDRYQVLSRVRIQQIDLLGKRFETDTGLDEAQEAEAIQILTSIWNIRESTSDTAPQKTVFVLKTLFMLYYLMMNSSKAREYATRAFSLAKEQNLSVHEQDAIEELLSLISAEEAHP
;
A
#
# COMPACT_ATOMS: atom_id res chain seq x y z
N LEU A 1 5.01 15.62 12.95
CA LEU A 1 4.02 15.99 11.92
C LEU A 1 3.81 14.88 10.89
N TYR A 2 4.87 14.45 10.18
CA TYR A 2 4.76 13.44 9.12
C TYR A 2 4.10 12.11 9.52
N THR A 3 4.39 11.60 10.72
CA THR A 3 3.74 10.38 11.24
C THR A 3 2.22 10.51 11.32
N LYS A 4 1.69 11.66 11.79
CA LYS A 4 0.25 11.84 11.95
C LYS A 4 -0.48 11.91 10.61
N VAL A 5 0.12 12.57 9.63
CA VAL A 5 -0.42 12.65 8.27
C VAL A 5 -0.45 11.27 7.62
N SER A 6 0.63 10.49 7.74
CA SER A 6 0.65 9.10 7.27
C SER A 6 -0.38 8.21 7.98
N GLU A 7 -0.59 8.39 9.28
CA GLU A 7 -1.63 7.64 10.03
C GLU A 7 -3.05 7.94 9.53
N ILE A 8 -3.35 9.21 9.22
CA ILE A 8 -4.66 9.61 8.70
C ILE A 8 -4.92 8.94 7.36
N TRP A 9 -3.96 9.03 6.43
CA TRP A 9 -4.06 8.37 5.13
C TRP A 9 -4.12 6.85 5.25
N SER A 10 -3.26 6.26 6.07
CA SER A 10 -3.25 4.82 6.31
C SER A 10 -4.59 4.32 6.83
N LYS A 11 -5.19 5.01 7.81
CA LYS A 11 -6.51 4.67 8.33
C LYS A 11 -7.58 4.75 7.24
N TYR A 12 -7.64 5.88 6.53
CA TYR A 12 -8.62 6.09 5.44
C TYR A 12 -8.53 5.02 4.36
N LEU A 13 -7.32 4.72 3.88
CA LEU A 13 -7.10 3.75 2.81
C LEU A 13 -7.28 2.32 3.29
N ASN A 14 -6.86 1.99 4.53
CA ASN A 14 -6.98 0.64 5.07
C ASN A 14 -8.43 0.20 5.20
N ASP A 15 -9.34 1.09 5.64
CA ASP A 15 -10.76 0.74 5.75
C ASP A 15 -11.34 0.30 4.39
N ARG A 16 -10.96 0.98 3.30
CA ARG A 16 -11.38 0.66 1.94
C ARG A 16 -10.68 -0.57 1.38
N TYR A 17 -9.37 -0.65 1.58
CA TYR A 17 -8.55 -1.79 1.21
C TYR A 17 -9.09 -3.09 1.85
N GLN A 18 -9.47 -3.07 3.13
CA GLN A 18 -10.01 -4.23 3.84
C GLN A 18 -11.37 -4.66 3.29
N VAL A 19 -12.24 -3.72 2.92
CA VAL A 19 -13.50 -4.04 2.26
C VAL A 19 -13.22 -4.73 0.93
N LEU A 20 -12.34 -4.16 0.12
CA LEU A 20 -12.01 -4.69 -1.20
C LEU A 20 -11.32 -6.05 -1.13
N SER A 21 -10.36 -6.23 -0.23
CA SER A 21 -9.63 -7.50 -0.08
C SER A 21 -10.57 -8.63 0.36
N ARG A 22 -11.46 -8.38 1.33
CA ARG A 22 -12.48 -9.36 1.78
C ARG A 22 -13.45 -9.72 0.68
N VAL A 23 -13.95 -8.71 -0.03
CA VAL A 23 -14.90 -8.89 -1.12
C VAL A 23 -14.25 -9.65 -2.29
N ARG A 24 -12.96 -9.43 -2.57
CA ARG A 24 -12.20 -10.14 -3.61
C ARG A 24 -11.93 -11.60 -3.26
N ILE A 25 -11.64 -11.90 -1.99
CA ILE A 25 -11.58 -13.29 -1.48
C ILE A 25 -12.92 -14.00 -1.67
N GLN A 26 -14.04 -13.29 -1.53
CA GLN A 26 -15.39 -13.85 -1.71
C GLN A 26 -15.83 -13.94 -3.19
N GLN A 27 -15.21 -13.19 -4.11
CA GLN A 27 -15.65 -13.08 -5.51
C GLN A 27 -14.85 -13.86 -6.55
N ILE A 28 -13.77 -14.54 -6.16
CA ILE A 28 -13.23 -15.65 -6.97
C ILE A 28 -14.32 -16.71 -7.23
N ASP A 29 -15.41 -16.73 -6.44
CA ASP A 29 -16.40 -17.81 -6.48
C ASP A 29 -17.66 -17.57 -7.34
N LEU A 30 -18.03 -16.34 -7.78
CA LEU A 30 -19.42 -16.18 -8.28
C LEU A 30 -19.69 -15.41 -9.58
N LEU A 31 -18.98 -14.35 -10.00
CA LEU A 31 -19.51 -13.55 -11.13
C LEU A 31 -18.51 -12.88 -12.09
N GLY A 32 -17.19 -13.07 -11.95
CA GLY A 32 -16.22 -12.56 -12.94
C GLY A 32 -16.26 -11.04 -13.19
N LYS A 33 -16.92 -10.25 -12.32
CA LYS A 33 -16.94 -8.79 -12.42
C LYS A 33 -15.74 -8.24 -11.66
N ARG A 34 -14.83 -7.56 -12.38
CA ARG A 34 -13.82 -6.71 -11.74
C ARG A 34 -14.55 -5.63 -10.95
N PHE A 35 -14.36 -5.60 -9.63
CA PHE A 35 -14.70 -4.40 -8.88
C PHE A 35 -13.80 -3.28 -9.34
N GLU A 36 -14.39 -2.15 -9.71
CA GLU A 36 -13.68 -0.88 -9.76
C GLU A 36 -13.16 -0.62 -8.34
N THR A 37 -11.85 -0.74 -8.16
CA THR A 37 -11.21 -0.29 -6.94
C THR A 37 -11.37 1.22 -6.94
N ASP A 38 -11.90 1.74 -5.85
CA ASP A 38 -12.17 3.15 -5.70
C ASP A 38 -11.54 3.63 -4.40
N THR A 39 -10.64 4.59 -4.52
CA THR A 39 -10.08 5.33 -3.38
C THR A 39 -11.16 6.15 -2.67
N GLY A 40 -12.29 6.41 -3.33
CA GLY A 40 -13.37 7.31 -2.94
C GLY A 40 -12.93 8.77 -2.88
N LEU A 41 -11.83 9.11 -3.57
CA LEU A 41 -11.25 10.42 -3.68
C LEU A 41 -11.47 10.93 -5.11
N ASP A 42 -11.52 12.26 -5.28
CA ASP A 42 -11.38 12.83 -6.61
C ASP A 42 -9.92 12.86 -7.08
N GLU A 43 -9.69 13.10 -8.37
CA GLU A 43 -8.35 13.11 -8.97
C GLU A 43 -7.39 14.10 -8.27
N ALA A 44 -7.90 15.23 -7.78
CA ALA A 44 -7.08 16.23 -7.11
C ALA A 44 -6.64 15.75 -5.72
N GLN A 45 -7.54 15.10 -4.99
CA GLN A 45 -7.27 14.47 -3.70
C GLN A 45 -6.30 13.29 -3.83
N GLU A 46 -6.42 12.48 -4.89
CA GLU A 46 -5.46 11.41 -5.17
C GLU A 46 -4.07 11.99 -5.47
N ALA A 47 -3.99 13.03 -6.31
CA ALA A 47 -2.73 13.71 -6.61
C ALA A 47 -2.09 14.32 -5.35
N GLU A 48 -2.89 14.93 -4.47
CA GLU A 48 -2.43 15.46 -3.19
C GLU A 48 -1.91 14.34 -2.28
N ALA A 49 -2.64 13.24 -2.15
CA ALA A 49 -2.23 12.09 -1.36
C ALA A 49 -0.89 11.52 -1.85
N ILE A 50 -0.74 11.34 -3.17
CA ILE A 50 0.52 10.91 -3.79
C ILE A 50 1.65 11.87 -3.46
N GLN A 51 1.44 13.17 -3.66
CA GLN A 51 2.46 14.20 -3.44
C GLN A 51 2.93 14.20 -1.99
N ILE A 52 1.99 14.20 -1.04
CA ILE A 52 2.26 14.24 0.39
C ILE A 52 2.99 12.97 0.84
N LEU A 53 2.46 11.79 0.53
CA LEU A 53 3.03 10.52 0.98
C LEU A 53 4.41 10.27 0.36
N THR A 54 4.60 10.60 -0.91
CA THR A 54 5.91 10.50 -1.58
C THR A 54 6.91 11.48 -0.99
N SER A 55 6.49 12.71 -0.67
CA SER A 55 7.36 13.69 0.01
C SER A 55 7.80 13.21 1.39
N ILE A 56 6.88 12.61 2.16
CA ILE A 56 7.20 12.01 3.46
C ILE A 56 8.22 10.88 3.31
N TRP A 57 8.00 9.99 2.34
CA TRP A 57 8.93 8.90 2.06
C TRP A 57 10.31 9.42 1.66
N ASN A 58 10.41 10.36 0.71
CA ASN A 58 11.67 10.96 0.27
C ASN A 58 12.44 11.60 1.42
N ILE A 59 11.76 12.35 2.30
CA ILE A 59 12.38 12.94 3.47
C ILE A 59 12.95 11.84 4.35
N ARG A 60 12.17 10.80 4.67
CA ARG A 60 12.62 9.69 5.52
C ARG A 60 13.80 8.94 4.93
N GLU A 61 13.80 8.72 3.64
CA GLU A 61 14.89 8.05 2.93
C GLU A 61 16.17 8.91 2.91
N SER A 62 16.03 10.23 2.81
CA SER A 62 17.17 11.16 2.82
C SER A 62 17.73 11.47 4.21
N THR A 63 16.93 11.27 5.26
CA THR A 63 17.36 11.48 6.65
C THR A 63 17.96 10.22 7.24
N SER A 64 19.04 10.34 8.01
CA SER A 64 19.64 9.22 8.77
C SER A 64 18.76 8.72 9.93
N ASP A 65 17.47 9.07 9.97
CA ASP A 65 16.50 8.64 10.99
C ASP A 65 16.25 7.13 10.85
N THR A 66 16.78 6.37 11.80
CA THR A 66 16.82 4.90 11.83
C THR A 66 15.48 4.28 12.24
N ALA A 67 14.36 4.81 11.76
CA ALA A 67 13.03 4.30 12.06
C ALA A 67 12.45 3.52 10.86
N PRO A 68 13.03 2.36 10.49
CA PRO A 68 12.64 1.60 9.30
C PRO A 68 11.17 1.19 9.32
N GLN A 69 10.59 0.91 10.49
CA GLN A 69 9.17 0.60 10.64
C GLN A 69 8.28 1.77 10.17
N LYS A 70 8.69 3.01 10.44
CA LYS A 70 7.93 4.20 9.99
C LYS A 70 8.04 4.40 8.49
N THR A 71 9.16 4.04 7.89
CA THR A 71 9.36 4.08 6.43
C THR A 71 8.55 2.97 5.76
N VAL A 72 8.61 1.74 6.27
CA VAL A 72 7.77 0.62 5.84
C VAL A 72 6.29 0.96 5.94
N PHE A 73 5.86 1.62 7.03
CA PHE A 73 4.49 2.06 7.19
C PHE A 73 4.03 3.04 6.09
N VAL A 74 4.87 4.01 5.73
CA VAL A 74 4.57 4.95 4.64
C VAL A 74 4.52 4.23 3.29
N LEU A 75 5.45 3.31 3.03
CA LEU A 75 5.49 2.51 1.80
C LEU A 75 4.24 1.61 1.68
N LYS A 76 3.80 0.97 2.76
CA LYS A 76 2.53 0.21 2.80
C LYS A 76 1.32 1.10 2.54
N THR A 77 1.36 2.35 3.00
CA THR A 77 0.29 3.33 2.74
C THR A 77 0.25 3.73 1.26
N LEU A 78 1.42 3.97 0.64
CA LEU A 78 1.54 4.21 -0.80
C LEU A 78 1.06 3.01 -1.63
N PHE A 79 1.41 1.78 -1.21
CA PHE A 79 0.86 0.56 -1.80
C PHE A 79 -0.66 0.58 -1.80
N MET A 80 -1.31 0.84 -0.64
CA MET A 80 -2.78 0.82 -0.55
C MET A 80 -3.42 1.85 -1.47
N LEU A 81 -2.83 3.05 -1.57
CA LEU A 81 -3.30 4.10 -2.48
C LEU A 81 -3.25 3.64 -3.94
N TYR A 82 -2.08 3.23 -4.43
CA TYR A 82 -1.93 2.81 -5.82
C TYR A 82 -2.70 1.55 -6.16
N TYR A 83 -2.84 0.63 -5.21
CA TYR A 83 -3.66 -0.56 -5.37
C TYR A 83 -5.14 -0.19 -5.54
N LEU A 84 -5.65 0.74 -4.73
CA LEU A 84 -7.02 1.25 -4.86
C LEU A 84 -7.24 2.08 -6.14
N MET A 85 -6.19 2.63 -6.73
CA MET A 85 -6.21 3.32 -8.03
C MET A 85 -6.05 2.36 -9.24
N MET A 86 -6.13 1.03 -9.06
CA MET A 86 -5.82 0.02 -10.09
C MET A 86 -4.41 0.12 -10.70
N ASN A 87 -3.46 0.74 -10.02
CA ASN A 87 -2.09 0.86 -10.51
C ASN A 87 -1.18 -0.23 -9.89
N SER A 88 -1.37 -1.46 -10.34
CA SER A 88 -0.63 -2.64 -9.85
C SER A 88 0.88 -2.49 -10.00
N SER A 89 1.35 -1.83 -11.05
CA SER A 89 2.77 -1.56 -11.28
C SER A 89 3.37 -0.71 -10.16
N LYS A 90 2.73 0.42 -9.83
CA LYS A 90 3.19 1.28 -8.73
C LYS A 90 2.97 0.65 -7.37
N ALA A 91 1.86 -0.05 -7.16
CA ALA A 91 1.62 -0.76 -5.91
C ALA A 91 2.73 -1.79 -5.64
N ARG A 92 3.10 -2.59 -6.64
CA ARG A 92 4.20 -3.57 -6.55
C ARG A 92 5.54 -2.91 -6.25
N GLU A 93 5.84 -1.78 -6.88
CA GLU A 93 7.08 -1.01 -6.64
C GLU A 93 7.24 -0.69 -5.14
N TYR A 94 6.21 -0.11 -4.52
CA TYR A 94 6.26 0.26 -3.11
C TYR A 94 6.24 -0.94 -2.15
N ALA A 95 5.47 -1.99 -2.45
CA ALA A 95 5.49 -3.21 -1.65
C ALA A 95 6.86 -3.92 -1.69
N THR A 96 7.50 -3.95 -2.87
CA THR A 96 8.84 -4.54 -3.04
C THR A 96 9.87 -3.75 -2.25
N ARG A 97 9.81 -2.41 -2.32
CA ARG A 97 10.71 -1.55 -1.55
C ARG A 97 10.49 -1.70 -0.04
N ALA A 98 9.25 -1.83 0.40
CA ALA A 98 8.92 -2.10 1.81
C ALA A 98 9.51 -3.44 2.27
N PHE A 99 9.38 -4.48 1.46
CA PHE A 99 9.89 -5.81 1.76
C PHE A 99 11.43 -5.83 1.83
N SER A 100 12.11 -5.23 0.85
CA SER A 100 13.57 -5.11 0.86
C SER A 100 14.06 -4.40 2.12
N LEU A 101 13.45 -3.25 2.46
CA LEU A 101 13.81 -2.51 3.66
C LEU A 101 13.57 -3.32 4.94
N ALA A 102 12.44 -4.03 5.02
CA ALA A 102 12.12 -4.88 6.17
C ALA A 102 13.16 -5.99 6.37
N LYS A 103 13.67 -6.57 5.28
CA LYS A 103 14.73 -7.58 5.32
C LYS A 103 16.09 -6.98 5.68
N GLU A 104 16.49 -5.90 5.02
CA GLU A 104 17.77 -5.22 5.28
C GLU A 104 17.90 -4.77 6.73
N GLN A 105 16.80 -4.33 7.33
CA GLN A 105 16.75 -3.82 8.70
C GLN A 105 16.34 -4.87 9.73
N ASN A 106 16.23 -6.15 9.32
CA ASN A 106 15.84 -7.27 10.17
C ASN A 106 14.57 -7.01 11.01
N LEU A 107 13.54 -6.44 10.37
CA LEU A 107 12.23 -6.25 11.00
C LEU A 107 11.59 -7.60 11.30
N SER A 108 10.60 -7.59 12.20
CA SER A 108 9.93 -8.81 12.66
C SER A 108 9.36 -9.63 11.49
N VAL A 109 9.36 -10.97 11.65
CA VAL A 109 8.78 -11.91 10.68
C VAL A 109 7.34 -11.51 10.33
N HIS A 110 6.53 -11.18 11.34
CA HIS A 110 5.17 -10.69 11.14
C HIS A 110 5.09 -9.47 10.21
N GLU A 111 6.04 -8.54 10.28
CA GLU A 111 6.04 -7.36 9.41
C GLU A 111 6.43 -7.72 7.97
N GLN A 112 7.33 -8.69 7.79
CA GLN A 112 7.72 -9.21 6.48
C GLN A 112 6.57 -10.00 5.83
N ASP A 113 5.95 -10.92 6.58
CA ASP A 113 4.80 -11.72 6.14
C ASP A 113 3.64 -10.80 5.70
N ALA A 114 3.35 -9.77 6.49
CA ALA A 114 2.32 -8.79 6.17
C ALA A 114 2.60 -7.97 4.90
N ILE A 115 3.84 -7.91 4.40
CA ILE A 115 4.17 -7.25 3.12
C ILE A 115 4.17 -8.29 1.98
N GLU A 116 4.58 -9.53 2.25
CA GLU A 116 4.50 -10.63 1.30
C GLU A 116 3.05 -10.94 0.91
N GLU A 117 2.11 -10.87 1.88
CA GLU A 117 0.68 -10.94 1.60
C GLU A 117 0.22 -9.88 0.58
N LEU A 118 0.72 -8.63 0.70
CA LEU A 118 0.41 -7.56 -0.25
C LEU A 118 0.91 -7.86 -1.67
N LEU A 119 2.13 -8.41 -1.79
CA LEU A 119 2.71 -8.82 -3.07
C LEU A 119 1.95 -10.00 -3.69
N SER A 120 1.49 -10.94 -2.86
CA SER A 120 0.71 -12.09 -3.30
C SER A 120 -0.63 -11.67 -3.90
N LEU A 121 -1.29 -10.66 -3.31
CA LEU A 121 -2.55 -10.11 -3.80
C LEU A 121 -2.42 -9.55 -5.23
N ILE A 122 -1.40 -8.72 -5.48
CA ILE A 122 -1.16 -8.18 -6.83
C ILE A 122 -0.90 -9.32 -7.83
N SER A 123 -0.10 -10.31 -7.43
CA SER A 123 0.27 -11.41 -8.33
C SER A 123 -0.93 -12.30 -8.69
N ALA A 124 -1.83 -12.54 -7.74
CA ALA A 124 -3.06 -13.29 -7.98
C ALA A 124 -4.00 -12.56 -8.97
N GLU A 125 -4.01 -11.23 -8.95
CA GLU A 125 -4.83 -10.42 -9.86
C GLU A 125 -4.29 -10.40 -11.29
N GLU A 126 -2.97 -10.31 -11.45
CA GLU A 126 -2.34 -10.38 -12.76
C GLU A 126 -2.49 -11.76 -13.41
N ALA A 127 -2.57 -12.83 -12.61
CA ALA A 127 -2.78 -14.20 -13.09
C ALA A 127 -4.22 -14.45 -13.61
N HIS A 128 -5.17 -13.59 -13.25
CA HIS A 128 -6.58 -13.67 -13.65
C HIS A 128 -7.01 -12.36 -14.35
N PRO A 129 -6.57 -12.12 -15.61
CA PRO A 129 -6.86 -10.90 -16.35
C PRO A 129 -8.35 -10.71 -16.66
#